data_AF-A0A254Q9R3-F1
#
_entry.id   AF-A0A254Q9R3-F1
#
_cell.length_a   1.000
_cell.length_b   1.000
_cell.length_c   1.000
_cell.angle_alpha   90.00
_cell.angle_beta   90.00
_cell.angle_gamma   90.00
#
_symmetry.space_group_name_H-M   'P 1'
#
loop_
_entity.id
_entity.type
_entity.pdbx_description
1 polymer ?
#
loop_
_entity_poly.entity_id
_entity_poly.type
_entity_poly.pdbx_seq_one_letter_code
_entity_poly.pdbx_strand_id
1 'polypeptide(L)'
;MIPFLILAALQGIAILMDEIFFHLKRGLPKWERIGHPLDTATVITCLLFLALVPKTSTTAFIYYGLAIFSCVFITKDEWVHRKFCSATEMWLHAVLFVIHPLLLFSAAEIWTTHQELLFMTAVGVIVFFVYQVVYWNFIEYRLQKHVLDSYSDTEETFH
;
A
#
# COMPACT_ATOMS: atom_id res chain seq x y z
N MET A 1 12.56 12.63 -13.75
CA MET A 1 13.09 12.51 -12.37
C MET A 1 12.30 13.37 -11.38
N ILE A 2 12.30 14.71 -11.50
CA ILE A 2 11.61 15.60 -10.53
C ILE A 2 10.12 15.25 -10.33
N PRO A 3 9.30 15.04 -11.39
CA PRO A 3 7.89 14.68 -11.19
C PRO A 3 7.71 13.38 -10.39
N PHE A 4 8.54 12.37 -10.68
CA PHE A 4 8.52 11.10 -9.96
C PHE A 4 8.83 11.28 -8.47
N LEU A 5 9.87 12.05 -8.12
CA LEU A 5 10.23 12.30 -6.72
C LEU A 5 9.12 13.01 -5.95
N ILE A 6 8.50 14.03 -6.56
CA ILE A 6 7.38 14.76 -5.96
C ILE A 6 6.20 13.82 -5.74
N LEU A 7 5.80 13.05 -6.76
CA LEU A 7 4.69 12.12 -6.66
C LEU A 7 4.95 10.99 -5.67
N ALA A 8 6.18 10.46 -5.62
CA ALA A 8 6.58 9.42 -4.67
C ALA A 8 6.52 9.96 -3.22
N ALA A 9 7.00 11.18 -3.00
CA ALA A 9 6.94 11.83 -1.70
C ALA A 9 5.48 12.10 -1.27
N LEU A 10 4.65 12.64 -2.17
CA LEU A 10 3.24 12.90 -1.89
C LEU A 10 2.47 11.60 -1.58
N GLN A 11 2.68 10.55 -2.38
CA GLN A 11 2.08 9.23 -2.15
C GLN A 11 2.53 8.68 -0.79
N GLY A 12 3.84 8.71 -0.49
CA GLY A 12 4.38 8.21 0.77
C GLY A 12 3.85 8.96 1.99
N ILE A 13 3.78 10.30 1.91
CA ILE A 13 3.21 11.13 2.98
C ILE A 13 1.73 10.81 3.19
N ALA A 14 0.94 10.71 2.11
CA ALA A 14 -0.47 10.40 2.19
C ALA A 14 -0.72 9.00 2.79
N ILE A 15 0.07 7.98 2.41
CA ILE A 15 0.03 6.64 3.02
C ILE A 15 0.38 6.70 4.51
N LEU A 16 1.40 7.47 4.91
CA LEU A 16 1.77 7.61 6.31
C LEU A 16 0.70 8.33 7.14
N MET A 17 0.07 9.36 6.56
CA MET A 17 -1.07 10.02 7.18
C MET A 17 -2.23 9.04 7.37
N ASP A 18 -2.50 8.23 6.36
CA ASP A 18 -3.55 7.22 6.42
C ASP A 18 -3.30 6.23 7.57
N GLU A 19 -2.08 5.70 7.61
CA GLU A 19 -1.64 4.75 8.62
C GLU A 19 -1.73 5.32 10.04
N ILE A 20 -1.17 6.52 10.27
CA ILE A 20 -1.04 7.09 11.62
C ILE A 20 -2.37 7.60 12.15
N PHE A 21 -3.16 8.29 11.32
CA PHE A 21 -4.36 8.99 11.81
C PHE A 21 -5.63 8.15 11.74
N PHE A 22 -5.72 7.19 10.81
CA PHE A 22 -6.91 6.38 10.63
C PHE A 22 -6.66 4.92 11.04
N HIS A 23 -5.70 4.23 10.41
CA HIS A 23 -5.50 2.80 10.65
C HIS A 23 -5.15 2.46 12.09
N LEU A 24 -4.15 3.12 12.67
CA LEU A 24 -3.76 2.86 14.07
C LEU A 24 -4.90 3.16 15.06
N LYS A 25 -5.79 4.10 14.73
CA LYS A 25 -6.89 4.49 15.61
C LYS A 25 -8.08 3.55 15.54
N ARG A 26 -8.50 3.15 14.33
CA ARG A 26 -9.69 2.31 14.12
C ARG A 26 -9.37 0.82 14.06
N GLY A 27 -8.10 0.47 13.88
CA GLY A 27 -7.63 -0.87 13.55
C GLY A 27 -7.98 -1.28 12.12
N LEU A 28 -7.28 -2.27 11.59
CA LEU A 28 -7.58 -2.81 10.26
C LEU A 28 -8.55 -4.00 10.32
N PRO A 29 -9.64 -4.03 9.54
CA PRO A 29 -10.44 -5.23 9.33
C PRO A 29 -9.67 -6.28 8.49
N LYS A 30 -10.06 -7.54 8.61
CA LYS A 30 -9.34 -8.68 7.99
C LYS A 30 -9.08 -8.53 6.48
N TRP A 31 -10.03 -7.95 5.75
CA TRP A 31 -9.88 -7.76 4.30
C TRP A 31 -8.80 -6.74 3.96
N GLU A 32 -8.70 -5.64 4.69
CA GLU A 32 -7.65 -4.62 4.49
C GLU A 32 -6.27 -5.16 4.87
N ARG A 33 -6.18 -6.05 5.88
CA ARG A 33 -4.89 -6.67 6.29
C ARG A 33 -4.26 -7.54 5.20
N ILE A 34 -5.06 -8.06 4.29
CA ILE A 34 -4.63 -8.85 3.14
C ILE A 34 -4.56 -7.98 1.89
N GLY A 35 -5.55 -7.10 1.70
CA GLY A 35 -5.65 -6.18 0.57
C GLY A 35 -4.43 -5.27 0.47
N HIS A 36 -4.10 -4.55 1.54
CA HIS A 36 -3.04 -3.52 1.50
C HIS A 36 -1.65 -4.10 1.19
N PRO A 37 -1.24 -5.25 1.75
CA PRO A 37 -0.01 -5.90 1.29
C PRO A 37 -0.04 -6.30 -0.19
N LEU A 38 -1.17 -6.79 -0.71
CA LEU A 38 -1.29 -7.14 -2.13
C LEU A 38 -1.17 -5.89 -3.02
N ASP A 39 -1.79 -4.78 -2.64
CA ASP A 39 -1.65 -3.51 -3.36
C ASP A 39 -0.20 -3.07 -3.43
N THR A 40 0.47 -3.07 -2.27
CA THR A 40 1.89 -2.73 -2.14
C THR A 40 2.76 -3.68 -2.98
N ALA A 41 2.45 -4.97 -3.02
CA ALA A 41 3.16 -5.95 -3.85
C ALA A 41 3.02 -5.65 -5.35
N THR A 42 1.86 -5.17 -5.82
CA THR A 42 1.72 -4.75 -7.23
C THR A 42 2.61 -3.56 -7.56
N VAL A 43 2.79 -2.61 -6.63
CA VAL A 43 3.69 -1.46 -6.80
C VAL A 43 5.14 -1.90 -6.81
N ILE A 44 5.55 -2.76 -5.86
CA ILE A 44 6.90 -3.33 -5.80
C ILE A 44 7.22 -4.04 -7.12
N THR A 45 6.27 -4.82 -7.65
CA THR A 45 6.42 -5.51 -8.93
C THR A 45 6.68 -4.51 -10.06
N CYS A 46 5.92 -3.42 -10.13
CA CYS A 46 6.13 -2.38 -11.14
C CYS A 46 7.52 -1.71 -11.01
N LEU A 47 7.91 -1.32 -9.79
CA LEU A 47 9.19 -0.64 -9.55
C LEU A 47 10.40 -1.55 -9.83
N LEU A 48 10.36 -2.80 -9.37
CA LEU A 48 11.42 -3.77 -9.63
C LEU A 48 11.49 -4.14 -11.12
N PHE A 49 10.35 -4.22 -11.82
CA PHE A 49 10.34 -4.44 -13.26
C PHE A 49 11.10 -3.33 -14.00
N LEU A 50 10.80 -2.05 -13.69
CA LEU A 50 11.53 -0.93 -14.30
C LEU A 50 13.03 -0.93 -13.91
N ALA A 51 13.33 -1.22 -12.64
CA ALA A 51 14.71 -1.19 -12.15
C ALA A 51 15.60 -2.30 -12.75
N LEU A 52 15.03 -3.47 -13.02
CA LEU A 52 15.81 -4.68 -13.36
C LEU A 52 15.67 -5.12 -14.81
N VAL A 53 14.62 -4.72 -15.52
CA VAL A 53 14.34 -5.18 -16.89
C VAL A 53 14.72 -4.10 -17.92
N PRO A 54 15.52 -4.42 -18.95
CA PRO A 54 15.84 -3.48 -20.01
C PRO A 54 14.60 -3.01 -20.80
N LYS A 55 14.59 -1.74 -21.19
CA LYS A 55 13.50 -1.16 -21.98
C LYS A 55 13.57 -1.63 -23.44
N THR A 56 12.51 -2.30 -23.88
CA THR A 56 12.23 -2.73 -25.25
C THR A 56 10.74 -2.48 -25.54
N SER A 57 10.29 -2.58 -26.79
CA SER A 57 8.87 -2.42 -27.11
C SER A 57 7.98 -3.44 -26.38
N THR A 58 8.44 -4.70 -26.27
CA THR A 58 7.71 -5.76 -25.57
C THR A 58 7.68 -5.53 -24.06
N THR A 59 8.81 -5.20 -23.45
CA THR A 59 8.85 -4.97 -21.99
C THR A 59 8.07 -3.71 -21.62
N ALA A 60 8.06 -2.68 -22.47
CA ALA A 60 7.22 -1.50 -22.28
C ALA A 60 5.73 -1.85 -22.27
N PHE A 61 5.27 -2.67 -23.20
CA PHE A 61 3.89 -3.15 -23.22
C PHE A 61 3.54 -3.92 -21.93
N ILE A 62 4.42 -4.82 -21.49
CA ILE A 62 4.26 -5.57 -20.24
C ILE A 62 4.16 -4.62 -19.04
N TYR A 63 5.07 -3.64 -18.94
CA TYR A 63 5.07 -2.66 -17.86
C TYR A 63 3.76 -1.87 -17.79
N TYR A 64 3.28 -1.35 -18.92
CA TYR A 64 2.00 -0.62 -18.94
C TYR A 64 0.84 -1.54 -18.54
N GLY A 65 0.85 -2.81 -18.94
CA GLY A 65 -0.09 -3.81 -18.45
C GLY A 65 -0.07 -3.98 -16.94
N LEU A 66 1.13 -4.11 -16.34
CA LEU A 66 1.31 -4.21 -14.89
C LEU A 66 0.85 -2.93 -14.16
N ALA A 67 1.18 -1.76 -14.69
CA ALA A 67 0.81 -0.48 -14.10
C ALA A 67 -0.72 -0.26 -14.12
N ILE A 68 -1.37 -0.55 -15.26
CA ILE A 68 -2.83 -0.50 -15.38
C ILE A 68 -3.47 -1.50 -14.44
N PHE A 69 -2.96 -2.74 -14.38
CA PHE A 69 -3.43 -3.75 -13.44
C PHE A 69 -3.34 -3.24 -12.00
N SER A 70 -2.19 -2.70 -11.58
CA SER A 70 -2.02 -2.13 -10.23
C SER A 70 -3.02 -1.00 -9.96
N CYS A 71 -3.26 -0.11 -10.92
CA CYS A 71 -4.23 0.98 -10.77
C CYS A 71 -5.68 0.49 -10.63
N VAL A 72 -6.08 -0.52 -11.40
CA VAL A 72 -7.41 -1.13 -11.28
C VAL A 72 -7.51 -1.95 -9.98
N PHE A 73 -6.44 -2.65 -9.61
CA PHE A 73 -6.42 -3.56 -8.48
C PHE A 73 -6.72 -2.84 -7.16
N ILE A 74 -6.12 -1.66 -6.92
CA ILE A 74 -6.38 -0.88 -5.70
C ILE A 74 -7.83 -0.39 -5.58
N THR A 75 -8.58 -0.30 -6.68
CA THR A 75 -9.99 0.14 -6.63
C THR A 75 -10.90 -0.84 -5.89
N LYS A 76 -10.47 -2.09 -5.70
CA LYS A 76 -11.19 -3.10 -4.91
C LYS A 76 -11.47 -2.64 -3.47
N ASP A 77 -10.61 -1.79 -2.91
CA ASP A 77 -10.70 -1.40 -1.52
C ASP A 77 -11.87 -0.45 -1.27
N GLU A 78 -12.38 0.20 -2.31
CA GLU A 78 -13.55 1.08 -2.23
C GLU A 78 -14.79 0.37 -1.67
N TRP A 79 -14.94 -0.93 -1.92
CA TRP A 79 -16.04 -1.72 -1.37
C TRP A 79 -15.96 -1.91 0.14
N VAL A 80 -14.74 -1.85 0.69
CA VAL A 80 -14.47 -1.93 2.13
C VAL A 80 -14.48 -0.52 2.73
N HIS A 81 -13.83 0.45 2.10
CA HIS A 81 -13.73 1.83 2.57
C HIS A 81 -15.09 2.45 2.80
N ARG A 82 -16.05 2.28 1.88
CA ARG A 82 -17.42 2.78 2.03
C ARG A 82 -18.16 2.30 3.28
N LYS A 83 -17.68 1.25 3.95
CA LYS A 83 -18.30 0.66 5.15
C LYS A 83 -17.64 1.15 6.44
N PHE A 84 -16.35 1.45 6.42
CA PHE A 84 -15.54 1.67 7.62
C PHE A 84 -14.88 3.06 7.67
N CYS A 85 -14.61 3.68 6.53
CA CYS A 85 -13.87 4.93 6.46
C CYS A 85 -14.77 6.14 6.75
N SER A 86 -14.21 7.10 7.47
CA SER A 86 -14.82 8.42 7.63
C SER A 86 -14.76 9.23 6.33
N ALA A 87 -15.55 10.32 6.21
CA ALA A 87 -15.50 11.17 5.02
C ALA A 87 -14.10 11.73 4.72
N THR A 88 -13.33 12.06 5.76
CA THR A 88 -11.95 12.56 5.62
C THR A 88 -10.99 11.49 5.12
N GLU A 89 -11.14 10.26 5.61
CA GLU A 89 -10.36 9.09 5.18
C GLU A 89 -10.69 8.72 3.72
N MET A 90 -11.98 8.72 3.37
CA MET A 90 -12.43 8.54 1.98
C MET A 90 -11.80 9.57 1.03
N TRP A 91 -11.74 10.84 1.46
CA TRP A 91 -11.09 11.89 0.68
C TRP A 91 -9.59 11.64 0.49
N LEU A 92 -8.88 11.22 1.55
CA LEU A 92 -7.46 10.87 1.47
C LEU A 92 -7.23 9.69 0.51
N HIS A 93 -8.09 8.68 0.54
CA HIS A 93 -8.03 7.54 -0.37
C HIS A 93 -8.27 7.95 -1.83
N ALA A 94 -9.21 8.86 -2.08
CA ALA A 94 -9.42 9.42 -3.41
C ALA A 94 -8.17 10.15 -3.92
N VAL A 95 -7.48 10.90 -3.05
CA VAL A 95 -6.19 11.55 -3.39
C VAL A 95 -5.13 10.50 -3.73
N LEU A 96 -5.00 9.45 -2.91
CA LEU A 96 -4.08 8.34 -3.18
C LEU A 96 -4.37 7.66 -4.53
N PHE A 97 -5.66 7.46 -4.88
CA PHE A 97 -6.07 6.87 -6.15
C PHE A 97 -5.73 7.74 -7.36
N VAL A 98 -5.70 9.07 -7.20
CA VAL A 98 -5.29 10.00 -8.27
C VAL A 98 -3.76 10.03 -8.41
N ILE A 99 -3.02 10.04 -7.29
CA ILE A 99 -1.56 10.10 -7.31
C ILE A 99 -0.96 8.79 -7.85
N HIS A 100 -1.54 7.64 -7.51
CA HIS A 100 -1.03 6.32 -7.88
C HIS A 100 -0.74 6.12 -9.38
N PRO A 101 -1.68 6.34 -10.32
CA PRO A 101 -1.37 6.23 -11.74
C PRO A 101 -0.30 7.24 -12.17
N LEU A 102 -0.39 8.49 -11.70
CA LEU A 102 0.60 9.52 -12.05
C LEU A 102 2.01 9.10 -11.62
N LEU A 103 2.14 8.52 -10.42
CA LEU A 103 3.39 7.99 -9.91
C LEU A 103 3.94 6.89 -10.82
N LEU A 104 3.14 5.87 -11.16
CA LEU A 104 3.59 4.76 -12.02
C LEU A 104 3.92 5.21 -13.44
N PHE A 105 3.16 6.13 -14.04
CA PHE A 105 3.49 6.68 -15.35
C PHE A 105 4.76 7.54 -15.31
N SER A 106 4.95 8.35 -14.26
CA SER A 106 6.18 9.14 -14.09
C SER A 106 7.42 8.28 -13.83
N ALA A 107 7.26 7.08 -13.25
CA ALA A 107 8.33 6.11 -13.08
C ALA A 107 8.81 5.55 -14.44
N ALA A 108 7.89 5.36 -15.39
CA ALA A 108 8.21 4.88 -16.74
C ALA A 108 9.12 5.85 -17.51
N GLU A 109 8.98 7.15 -17.25
CA GLU A 109 9.80 8.21 -17.87
C GLU A 109 11.26 8.16 -17.43
N ILE A 110 11.55 7.61 -16.25
CA ILE A 110 12.92 7.50 -15.73
C ILE A 110 13.53 6.11 -15.87
N TRP A 111 12.81 5.18 -16.52
CA TRP A 111 13.18 3.77 -16.63
C TRP A 111 14.63 3.57 -17.07
N THR A 112 15.09 4.25 -18.12
CA THR A 112 16.42 4.01 -18.69
C THR A 112 17.51 4.90 -18.08
N THR A 113 17.14 5.88 -17.27
CA THR A 113 18.07 6.92 -16.80
C THR A 113 18.35 6.87 -15.31
N HIS A 114 17.44 6.31 -14.50
CA HIS A 114 17.55 6.30 -13.04
C HIS A 114 17.04 4.98 -12.43
N GLN A 115 17.60 3.86 -12.88
CA GLN A 115 17.22 2.53 -12.38
C GLN A 115 17.55 2.35 -10.90
N GLU A 116 18.64 2.95 -10.43
CA GLU A 116 19.05 2.98 -9.04
C GLU A 116 18.01 3.68 -8.15
N LEU A 117 17.42 4.78 -8.62
CA LEU A 117 16.37 5.49 -7.89
C LEU A 117 15.09 4.65 -7.79
N LEU A 118 14.71 3.99 -8.89
CA LEU A 118 13.57 3.07 -8.91
C LEU A 118 13.78 1.90 -7.96
N PHE A 119 14.99 1.32 -7.95
CA PHE A 119 15.37 0.25 -7.04
C PHE A 119 15.32 0.69 -5.57
N MET A 120 15.90 1.85 -5.24
CA MET A 120 15.87 2.40 -3.88
C MET A 120 14.45 2.72 -3.42
N THR A 121 13.60 3.21 -4.33
CA THR A 121 12.17 3.41 -4.05
C THR A 121 11.50 2.07 -3.76
N ALA A 122 11.78 1.03 -4.58
CA ALA A 122 11.25 -0.32 -4.34
C ALA A 122 11.67 -0.86 -2.97
N VAL A 123 12.93 -0.67 -2.57
CA VAL A 123 13.42 -1.05 -1.23
C VAL A 123 12.63 -0.34 -0.14
N GLY A 124 12.40 0.97 -0.24
CA GLY A 124 11.58 1.71 0.71
C GLY A 124 10.15 1.16 0.81
N VAL A 125 9.53 0.85 -0.32
CA VAL A 125 8.19 0.25 -0.36
C VAL A 125 8.20 -1.18 0.20
N ILE A 126 9.26 -1.96 0.00
CA ILE A 126 9.44 -3.29 0.61
C ILE A 126 9.51 -3.19 2.14
N VAL A 127 10.22 -2.20 2.68
CA VAL A 127 10.23 -1.99 4.15
C VAL A 127 8.81 -1.75 4.66
N PHE A 128 8.03 -0.92 3.95
CA PHE A 128 6.63 -0.69 4.30
C PHE A 128 5.76 -1.95 4.15
N PHE A 129 5.96 -2.74 3.10
CA PHE A 129 5.28 -4.04 2.92
C PHE A 129 5.56 -4.99 4.10
N VAL A 130 6.83 -5.11 4.51
CA VAL A 130 7.21 -5.94 5.67
C VAL A 130 6.53 -5.43 6.93
N TYR A 131 6.50 -4.11 7.14
CA TYR A 131 5.75 -3.50 8.23
C TYR A 131 4.27 -3.90 8.18
N GLN A 132 3.59 -3.76 7.03
CA GLN A 132 2.17 -4.11 6.89
C GLN A 132 1.91 -5.59 7.22
N VAL A 133 2.75 -6.48 6.71
CA VAL A 133 2.63 -7.92 6.97
C VAL A 133 2.87 -8.21 8.45
N VAL A 134 3.99 -7.77 9.01
CA VAL A 134 4.39 -8.10 10.39
C VAL A 134 3.45 -7.46 11.41
N TYR A 135 3.23 -6.16 11.30
CA TYR A 135 2.45 -5.42 12.30
C TYR A 135 0.98 -5.84 12.28
N TRP A 136 0.30 -5.73 11.12
CA TRP A 136 -1.15 -5.95 11.07
C TRP A 136 -1.55 -7.42 11.10
N ASN A 137 -0.77 -8.33 10.51
CA ASN A 137 -1.14 -9.75 10.47
C ASN A 137 -0.61 -10.55 11.67
N PHE A 138 0.46 -10.11 12.34
CA PHE A 138 1.02 -10.85 13.48
C PHE A 138 0.91 -10.11 14.81
N ILE A 139 1.37 -8.86 14.90
CA ILE A 139 1.44 -8.14 16.19
C ILE A 139 0.03 -7.74 16.65
N GLU A 140 -0.65 -6.91 15.87
CA GLU A 140 -1.98 -6.39 16.22
C GLU A 140 -3.00 -7.53 16.38
N TYR A 141 -2.92 -8.53 15.50
CA TYR A 141 -3.77 -9.72 15.60
C TYR A 141 -3.61 -10.45 16.95
N ARG A 142 -2.38 -10.62 17.43
CA ARG A 142 -2.12 -11.25 18.74
C ARG A 142 -2.60 -10.38 19.88
N LEU A 143 -2.38 -9.06 19.82
CA LEU A 143 -2.85 -8.14 20.86
C LEU A 143 -4.37 -8.20 21.01
N GLN A 144 -5.11 -8.15 19.91
CA GLN A 144 -6.57 -8.25 19.92
C GLN A 144 -7.04 -9.60 20.49
N LYS A 145 -6.38 -10.69 20.12
CA LYS A 145 -6.69 -12.02 20.67
C LYS A 145 -6.47 -12.08 22.18
N HIS A 146 -5.33 -11.59 22.68
CA HIS A 146 -5.04 -11.58 24.11
C HIS A 146 -6.04 -10.75 24.92
N VAL A 147 -6.46 -9.60 24.40
CA VAL A 147 -7.50 -8.78 25.06
C VAL A 147 -8.81 -9.55 25.15
N LEU A 148 -9.25 -10.19 24.06
CA LEU A 148 -10.49 -10.98 24.06
C LEU A 148 -10.42 -12.17 25.03
N ASP A 149 -9.30 -12.92 25.03
CA ASP A 149 -9.10 -14.05 25.94
C ASP A 149 -9.11 -13.59 27.41
N SER A 150 -8.57 -12.41 27.72
CA SER A 150 -8.58 -11.87 29.09
C SER A 150 -9.98 -11.49 29.60
N TYR A 151 -10.89 -11.08 28.71
CA TYR A 151 -12.27 -10.78 29.08
C TYR A 151 -13.08 -12.05 29.34
N SER A 152 -12.90 -13.12 28.55
CA SER A 152 -13.59 -14.39 28.78
C SER A 152 -13.20 -15.04 30.11
N ASP A 153 -11.92 -14.98 30.48
CA ASP A 153 -11.45 -15.54 31.75
C ASP A 153 -12.07 -14.79 32.96
N THR A 154 -12.25 -13.47 32.84
CA THR A 154 -12.93 -12.71 33.88
C THR A 154 -14.41 -13.09 34.01
N GLU A 155 -15.14 -13.27 32.91
CA GLU A 155 -16.56 -13.67 32.98
C GLU A 155 -16.76 -15.06 33.61
N GLU A 156 -15.87 -16.02 33.34
CA GLU A 156 -15.92 -17.34 33.98
C GLU A 156 -15.65 -17.32 35.48
N THR A 157 -14.80 -16.40 35.98
CA THR A 157 -14.52 -16.28 37.42
C THR A 157 -15.66 -15.66 38.26
N PHE A 158 -16.67 -15.06 37.63
CA PHE A 158 -17.83 -14.46 38.32
C PHE A 158 -19.08 -15.37 38.32
N HIS A 159 -18.96 -16.62 37.86
CA HIS A 159 -20.01 -17.65 37.90
C HIS A 159 -19.63 -18.81 38.83
#